data_AF-A0A4V1T9A9-F1
#
_entry.id   AF-A0A4V1T9A9-F1
#
_cell.length_a   1.000
_cell.length_b   1.000
_cell.length_c   1.000
_cell.angle_alpha   90.00
_cell.angle_beta   90.00
_cell.angle_gamma   90.00
#
_symmetry.space_group_name_H-M   'P 1'
#
loop_
_entity.id
_entity.type
_entity.pdbx_description
1 polymer ?
#
loop_
_entity_poly.entity_id
_entity_poly.type
_entity_poly.pdbx_seq_one_letter_code
_entity_poly.pdbx_strand_id
1 'polypeptide(L)'
;MAIYHCSMKVIARGSGRSAVAAIAYRTATKMLNERDGLLHDFTHKQGVEHAEIVLPEGVKADWALDRSALWNAVERAEKRKDARVAREFEIALPHELSAEQRYQLTKVFAQDLANRYGAAVDFAIHRPSEDGD
;
A
#
# COMPACT_ATOMS: atom_id res chain seq x y z
N MET A 1 14.52 -22.09 3.21
CA MET A 1 15.24 -21.10 4.03
C MET A 1 14.69 -19.74 3.68
N ALA A 2 14.04 -19.05 4.63
CA ALA A 2 13.61 -17.67 4.42
C ALA A 2 14.79 -16.78 4.00
N ILE A 3 14.70 -16.15 2.84
CA ILE A 3 15.64 -15.13 2.39
C ILE A 3 15.11 -13.78 2.87
N TYR A 4 15.94 -13.00 3.54
CA TYR A 4 15.59 -11.63 3.89
C TYR A 4 15.49 -10.79 2.61
N HIS A 5 14.33 -10.17 2.38
CA HIS A 5 14.15 -9.13 1.39
C HIS A 5 13.34 -7.99 2.02
N CYS A 6 13.88 -6.77 1.94
CA CYS A 6 13.18 -5.55 2.28
C CYS A 6 13.70 -4.45 1.34
N SER A 7 12.80 -3.86 0.56
CA SER A 7 13.13 -2.71 -0.28
C SER A 7 12.16 -1.56 -0.02
N MET A 8 12.65 -0.33 -0.20
CA MET A 8 11.84 0.87 -0.06
C MET A 8 11.97 1.73 -1.31
N LYS A 9 10.83 2.13 -1.86
CA LYS A 9 10.72 2.92 -3.09
C LYS A 9 9.89 4.16 -2.82
N VAL A 10 10.24 5.28 -3.46
CA VAL A 10 9.43 6.49 -3.40
C VAL A 10 8.43 6.48 -4.55
N ILE A 11 7.17 6.81 -4.25
CA ILE A 11 6.19 7.14 -5.29
C ILE A 11 6.29 8.65 -5.52
N ALA A 12 6.78 9.04 -6.70
CA ALA A 12 6.93 10.43 -7.08
C ALA A 12 6.25 10.71 -8.42
N ARG A 13 5.59 11.87 -8.51
CA ARG A 13 4.94 12.30 -9.74
C ARG A 13 5.93 12.58 -10.86
N GLY A 14 7.11 13.10 -10.51
CA GLY A 14 8.17 13.40 -11.48
C GLY A 14 8.65 12.17 -12.26
N SER A 15 8.42 10.96 -11.75
CA SER A 15 8.70 9.70 -12.45
C SER A 15 7.47 9.10 -13.14
N GLY A 16 6.40 9.88 -13.35
CA GLY A 16 5.15 9.42 -13.96
C GLY A 16 4.32 8.46 -13.10
N ARG A 17 4.64 8.31 -11.80
CA ARG A 17 3.91 7.41 -10.89
C ARG A 17 2.76 8.17 -10.21
N SER A 18 1.68 7.44 -9.92
CA SER A 18 0.54 7.88 -9.11
C SER A 18 0.41 6.98 -7.89
N ALA A 19 0.09 7.56 -6.74
CA ALA A 19 -0.19 6.80 -5.52
C ALA A 19 -1.47 5.95 -5.69
N VAL A 20 -2.49 6.50 -6.36
CA VAL A 20 -3.73 5.79 -6.69
C VAL A 20 -3.45 4.60 -7.61
N ALA A 21 -2.65 4.79 -8.66
CA ALA A 21 -2.27 3.68 -9.54
C ALA A 21 -1.47 2.60 -8.79
N ALA A 22 -0.52 3.02 -7.95
CA ALA A 22 0.33 2.11 -7.20
C ALA A 22 -0.50 1.24 -6.24
N ILE A 23 -1.37 1.82 -5.43
CA ILE A 23 -2.17 1.04 -4.49
C ILE A 23 -3.21 0.17 -5.20
N ALA A 24 -3.83 0.67 -6.28
CA ALA A 24 -4.79 -0.11 -7.05
C ALA A 24 -4.13 -1.39 -7.58
N TYR A 25 -2.87 -1.27 -8.04
CA TYR A 25 -2.07 -2.41 -8.49
C TYR A 25 -1.79 -3.41 -7.36
N ARG A 26 -1.34 -2.95 -6.18
CA ARG A 26 -0.99 -3.83 -5.04
C ARG A 26 -2.21 -4.52 -4.44
N THR A 27 -3.37 -3.88 -4.50
CA THR A 27 -4.60 -4.43 -3.89
C THR A 27 -5.49 -5.15 -4.90
N ALA A 28 -5.08 -5.25 -6.17
CA ALA A 28 -5.88 -5.79 -7.27
C ALA A 28 -7.27 -5.13 -7.36
N THR A 29 -7.32 -3.81 -7.19
CA THR A 29 -8.57 -3.03 -7.18
C THR A 29 -8.71 -2.14 -8.42
N LYS A 30 -9.92 -1.59 -8.57
CA LYS A 30 -10.26 -0.58 -9.57
C LYS A 30 -10.43 0.77 -8.88
N MET A 31 -9.64 1.77 -9.25
CA MET A 31 -9.65 3.09 -8.62
C MET A 31 -9.52 4.21 -9.65
N LEU A 32 -10.35 5.24 -9.51
CA LEU A 32 -10.23 6.48 -10.27
C LEU A 32 -9.23 7.40 -9.58
N ASN A 33 -8.25 7.89 -10.33
CA ASN A 33 -7.41 8.99 -9.90
C ASN A 33 -8.11 10.31 -10.26
N GLU A 34 -8.67 10.97 -9.27
CA GLU A 34 -9.46 12.20 -9.45
C GLU A 34 -8.62 13.36 -10.02
N ARG A 35 -7.30 13.32 -9.83
CA ARG A 35 -6.40 14.39 -10.28
C ARG A 35 -6.26 14.44 -11.79
N ASP A 36 -6.15 13.29 -12.46
CA ASP A 36 -5.93 13.19 -13.91
C ASP A 36 -7.07 12.47 -14.65
N GLY A 37 -8.09 12.01 -13.93
CA GLY A 37 -9.27 11.35 -14.50
C GLY A 37 -9.01 9.92 -14.99
N LEU A 38 -7.82 9.36 -14.74
CA LEU A 38 -7.48 8.02 -15.18
C LEU A 38 -8.06 6.95 -14.26
N LEU A 39 -8.76 5.99 -14.86
CA LEU A 39 -9.28 4.82 -14.17
C LEU A 39 -8.24 3.68 -14.24
N HIS A 40 -7.69 3.33 -13.09
CA HIS A 40 -6.75 2.22 -12.95
C HIS A 40 -7.51 0.95 -12.56
N ASP A 41 -7.59 -0.03 -13.47
CA ASP A 41 -8.33 -1.28 -13.26
C ASP A 41 -7.38 -2.48 -13.21
N PHE A 42 -7.07 -2.94 -12.00
CA PHE A 42 -6.21 -4.10 -11.76
C PHE A 42 -6.98 -5.30 -11.20
N THR A 43 -8.30 -5.33 -11.36
CA THR A 43 -9.18 -6.40 -10.84
C THR A 43 -8.92 -7.77 -11.47
N HIS A 44 -8.21 -7.81 -12.59
CA HIS A 44 -7.74 -9.04 -13.23
C HIS A 44 -6.55 -9.69 -12.50
N LYS A 45 -5.82 -8.95 -11.65
CA LYS A 45 -4.70 -9.50 -10.88
C LYS A 45 -5.24 -10.47 -9.83
N GLN A 46 -4.52 -11.57 -9.67
CA GLN A 46 -4.81 -12.57 -8.64
C GLN A 46 -3.66 -12.59 -7.63
N GLY A 47 -3.85 -13.31 -6.53
CA GLY A 47 -2.79 -13.54 -5.54
C GLY A 47 -2.78 -12.57 -4.36
N VAL A 48 -3.64 -11.55 -4.30
CA VAL A 48 -3.82 -10.76 -3.08
C VAL A 48 -4.59 -11.60 -2.05
N GLU A 49 -3.94 -12.00 -0.97
CA GLU A 49 -4.53 -12.77 0.13
C GLU A 49 -5.24 -11.86 1.15
N HIS A 50 -4.71 -10.66 1.37
CA HIS A 50 -5.27 -9.69 2.31
C HIS A 50 -4.92 -8.27 1.87
N ALA A 51 -5.79 -7.30 2.18
CA ALA A 51 -5.49 -5.89 2.04
C ALA A 51 -6.21 -5.07 3.11
N GLU A 52 -5.49 -4.19 3.80
CA GLU A 52 -6.02 -3.43 4.94
C GLU A 52 -5.30 -2.09 5.08
N ILE A 53 -6.03 -1.10 5.60
CA ILE A 53 -5.49 0.21 5.99
C ILE A 53 -5.42 0.26 7.50
N VAL A 54 -4.28 0.70 8.01
CA VAL A 54 -4.11 1.05 9.42
C VAL A 54 -3.83 2.54 9.55
N LEU A 55 -4.40 3.13 10.60
CA LEU A 55 -4.18 4.52 10.97
C LEU A 55 -3.33 4.57 12.24
N PRO A 56 -2.61 5.68 12.48
CA PRO A 56 -1.91 5.87 13.75
C PRO A 56 -2.89 5.78 14.93
N GLU A 57 -2.45 5.20 16.04
CA GLU A 57 -3.27 5.09 17.25
C GLU A 57 -3.76 6.46 17.73
N GLY A 58 -5.03 6.51 18.14
CA GLY A 58 -5.68 7.75 18.58
C GLY A 58 -6.14 8.68 17.44
N VAL A 59 -5.78 8.42 16.18
CA VAL A 59 -6.30 9.17 15.03
C VAL A 59 -7.71 8.68 14.69
N LYS A 60 -8.68 9.59 14.75
CA LYS A 60 -10.07 9.34 14.32
C LYS A 60 -10.28 9.94 12.94
N ALA A 61 -10.01 9.15 11.91
CA ALA A 61 -10.17 9.55 10.52
C ALA A 61 -10.80 8.40 9.73
N ASP A 62 -12.03 8.02 10.08
CA ASP A 62 -12.72 6.87 9.47
C ASP A 62 -12.82 6.97 7.94
N TRP A 63 -12.89 8.19 7.40
CA TRP A 63 -12.85 8.43 5.95
C TRP A 63 -11.57 7.88 5.29
N ALA A 64 -10.45 7.83 6.02
CA ALA A 64 -9.17 7.35 5.53
C ALA A 64 -9.08 5.82 5.53
N LEU A 65 -10.06 5.10 6.09
CA LEU A 65 -10.19 3.65 5.96
C LEU A 65 -10.83 3.25 4.62
N ASP A 66 -11.41 4.21 3.89
CA ASP A 66 -11.72 4.02 2.47
C ASP A 66 -10.46 4.28 1.63
N ARG A 67 -10.00 3.25 0.93
CA ARG A 67 -8.78 3.28 0.12
C ARG A 67 -8.84 4.34 -0.98
N SER A 68 -9.98 4.47 -1.65
CA SER A 68 -10.13 5.46 -2.72
C SER A 68 -10.02 6.88 -2.19
N ALA A 69 -10.71 7.17 -1.09
CA ALA A 69 -10.69 8.44 -0.41
C ALA A 69 -9.30 8.79 0.13
N LEU A 70 -8.62 7.85 0.80
CA LEU A 70 -7.26 8.03 1.33
C LEU A 70 -6.29 8.44 0.22
N TRP A 71 -6.19 7.64 -0.85
CA TRP A 71 -5.15 7.85 -1.85
C TRP A 71 -5.45 9.01 -2.80
N ASN A 72 -6.72 9.32 -3.06
CA ASN A 72 -7.08 10.57 -3.73
C ASN A 72 -6.82 11.79 -2.83
N ALA A 73 -6.99 11.69 -1.51
CA ALA A 73 -6.60 12.77 -0.60
C ALA A 73 -5.08 13.01 -0.58
N VAL A 74 -4.28 11.94 -0.60
CA VAL A 74 -2.81 12.01 -0.75
C VAL A 74 -2.42 12.70 -2.06
N GLU A 75 -3.05 12.30 -3.18
CA GLU A 75 -2.81 12.95 -4.48
C GLU A 75 -3.30 14.40 -4.53
N ARG A 76 -4.29 14.79 -3.73
CA ARG A 76 -4.77 16.18 -3.70
C ARG A 76 -3.93 17.07 -2.78
N ALA A 77 -3.40 16.52 -1.68
CA ALA A 77 -2.64 17.29 -0.69
C ALA A 77 -1.35 17.88 -1.28
N GLU A 78 -0.71 17.13 -2.18
CA GLU A 78 0.52 17.55 -2.83
C GLU A 78 0.25 18.41 -4.09
N LYS A 79 0.84 19.60 -4.17
CA LYS A 79 0.59 20.55 -5.29
C LYS A 79 1.69 20.56 -6.35
N ARG A 80 2.89 20.07 -6.02
CA ARG A 80 4.03 20.10 -6.94
C ARG A 80 3.95 18.98 -7.97
N LYS A 81 4.43 19.25 -9.18
CA LYS A 81 4.54 18.25 -10.26
C LYS A 81 5.56 17.14 -9.99
N ASP A 82 6.51 17.38 -9.09
CA ASP A 82 7.58 16.46 -8.69
C ASP A 82 7.40 15.95 -7.24
N ALA A 83 6.20 16.10 -6.67
CA ALA A 83 5.91 15.70 -5.29
C ALA A 83 6.18 14.21 -5.05
N ARG A 84 6.72 13.90 -3.86
CA ARG A 84 6.89 12.55 -3.33
C ARG A 84 5.66 12.20 -2.51
N VAL A 85 4.67 11.61 -3.16
CA VAL A 85 3.33 11.40 -2.62
C VAL A 85 3.25 10.22 -1.65
N ALA A 86 4.13 9.23 -1.77
CA ALA A 86 4.15 8.08 -0.86
C ALA A 86 5.52 7.39 -0.79
N ARG A 87 5.66 6.50 0.20
CA ARG A 87 6.74 5.52 0.28
C ARG A 87 6.14 4.13 0.26
N GLU A 88 6.74 3.25 -0.53
CA GLU A 88 6.36 1.85 -0.69
C GLU A 88 7.43 1.00 -0.02
N PHE A 89 7.01 0.08 0.84
CA PHE A 89 7.85 -0.94 1.43
C PHE A 89 7.43 -2.29 0.85
N GLU A 90 8.40 -3.06 0.39
CA GLU A 90 8.21 -4.40 -0.16
C GLU A 90 9.06 -5.37 0.66
N ILE A 91 8.41 -6.34 1.29
CA ILE A 91 9.01 -7.18 2.34
C ILE A 91 8.64 -8.64 2.08
N ALA A 92 9.65 -9.50 2.04
CA ALA A 92 9.40 -10.94 2.00
C ALA A 92 8.92 -11.43 3.36
N LEU A 93 7.78 -12.12 3.37
CA LEU A 93 7.26 -12.81 4.54
C LEU A 93 7.76 -14.25 4.57
N PRO A 94 8.18 -14.79 5.73
CA PRO A 94 8.64 -16.17 5.81
C PRO A 94 7.53 -17.15 5.38
N HIS A 95 7.85 -18.06 4.46
CA HIS A 95 6.91 -19.06 3.94
C HIS A 95 6.55 -20.13 4.99
N GLU A 96 7.38 -20.27 6.02
CA GLU A 96 7.16 -21.16 7.16
C GLU A 96 6.00 -20.67 8.07
N LEU A 97 5.61 -19.40 7.97
CA LEU A 97 4.48 -18.85 8.72
C LEU A 97 3.15 -19.19 8.04
N SER A 98 2.12 -19.48 8.84
CA SER A 98 0.75 -19.58 8.34
C SER A 98 0.25 -18.24 7.79
N ALA A 99 -0.83 -18.27 7.01
CA ALA A 99 -1.45 -17.04 6.48
C ALA A 99 -1.83 -16.06 7.62
N GLU A 100 -2.38 -16.58 8.72
CA GLU A 100 -2.72 -15.77 9.90
C GLU A 100 -1.48 -15.16 10.56
N GLN A 101 -0.39 -15.92 10.70
CA GLN A 101 0.86 -15.40 11.26
C GLN A 101 1.50 -14.33 10.37
N ARG A 102 1.46 -14.52 9.04
CA ARG A 102 1.89 -13.50 8.06
C ARG A 102 1.05 -12.23 8.16
N TYR A 103 -0.27 -12.39 8.32
CA TYR A 103 -1.18 -11.27 8.53
C TYR A 103 -0.84 -10.49 9.81
N GLN A 104 -0.77 -11.17 10.95
CA GLN A 104 -0.46 -10.52 12.23
C GLN A 104 0.91 -9.83 12.20
N LEU A 105 1.94 -10.48 11.65
CA LEU A 105 3.27 -9.89 11.49
C LEU A 105 3.21 -8.60 10.65
N THR A 106 2.54 -8.65 9.51
CA THR A 106 2.41 -7.48 8.60
C THR A 106 1.62 -6.37 9.27
N LYS A 107 0.54 -6.70 9.98
CA LYS A 107 -0.31 -5.73 10.68
C LYS A 107 0.46 -5.00 11.78
N VAL A 108 1.20 -5.73 12.62
CA VAL A 108 2.04 -5.13 13.67
C VAL A 108 3.08 -4.21 13.05
N PHE A 109 3.79 -4.67 12.01
CA PHE A 109 4.77 -3.85 11.32
C PHE A 109 4.16 -2.58 10.69
N ALA A 110 2.99 -2.69 10.06
CA ALA A 110 2.27 -1.57 9.48
C ALA A 110 1.81 -0.57 10.56
N GLN A 111 1.31 -1.06 11.69
CA GLN A 111 0.92 -0.22 12.82
C GLN A 111 2.12 0.52 13.43
N ASP A 112 3.26 -0.15 13.58
CA ASP A 112 4.51 0.49 14.04
C ASP A 112 4.95 1.62 13.12
N LEU A 113 4.87 1.42 11.79
CA LEU A 113 5.14 2.47 10.81
C LEU A 113 4.14 3.63 10.94
N ALA A 114 2.85 3.32 11.06
CA ALA A 114 1.80 4.32 11.19
C ALA A 114 2.00 5.20 12.43
N ASN A 115 2.21 4.57 13.59
CA ASN A 115 2.46 5.24 14.86
C ASN A 115 3.75 6.06 14.82
N ARG A 116 4.84 5.51 14.31
CA ARG A 116 6.15 6.17 14.28
C ARG A 116 6.19 7.40 13.39
N TYR A 117 5.51 7.36 12.25
CA TYR A 117 5.57 8.43 11.25
C TYR A 117 4.30 9.31 11.21
N GLY A 118 3.28 8.99 12.00
CA GLY A 118 2.00 9.72 12.01
C GLY A 118 1.30 9.67 10.65
N ALA A 119 1.43 8.56 9.92
CA ALA A 119 0.90 8.40 8.57
C ALA A 119 -0.02 7.18 8.48
N ALA A 120 -1.03 7.23 7.61
CA ALA A 120 -1.79 6.04 7.24
C ALA A 120 -0.88 5.06 6.49
N VAL A 121 -1.06 3.77 6.72
CA VAL A 121 -0.37 2.70 6.00
C VAL A 121 -1.42 1.79 5.39
N ASP A 122 -1.36 1.62 4.07
CA ASP A 122 -2.19 0.68 3.33
C ASP A 122 -1.29 -0.46 2.83
N PHE A 123 -1.62 -1.69 3.20
CA PHE A 123 -0.81 -2.85 2.88
C PHE A 123 -1.64 -3.92 2.17
N ALA A 124 -0.95 -4.71 1.36
CA ALA A 124 -1.46 -5.92 0.76
C ALA A 124 -0.49 -7.07 1.05
N ILE A 125 -1.03 -8.25 1.32
CA ILE A 125 -0.26 -9.50 1.43
C ILE A 125 -0.55 -10.29 0.17
N HIS A 126 0.50 -10.64 -0.56
CA HIS A 126 0.39 -11.48 -1.74
C HIS A 126 0.73 -12.92 -1.39
N ARG A 127 0.10 -13.86 -2.08
CA ARG A 127 0.38 -15.29 -1.99
C ARG A 127 1.84 -15.49 -2.39
N PRO A 128 2.60 -16.34 -1.67
CA PRO A 128 3.92 -16.74 -2.11
C PRO A 128 3.83 -17.40 -3.50
N SER A 129 4.47 -16.82 -4.51
CA SER A 129 4.71 -17.48 -5.79
C SER A 129 6.05 -18.21 -5.74
N GLU A 130 6.20 -19.32 -6.49
CA GLU A 130 7.50 -20.02 -6.59
C GLU A 130 8.58 -19.16 -7.27
N ASP A 131 8.18 -18.15 -8.04
CA ASP A 131 9.07 -17.26 -8.80
C ASP A 131 9.34 -15.90 -8.14
N GLY A 132 8.70 -15.59 -7.01
CA GLY A 132 8.63 -14.22 -6.48
C GLY A 132 7.75 -13.32 -7.35
N ASP A 133 7.31 -12.19 -6.81
CA ASP A 133 6.56 -11.17 -7.58
C ASP A 133 7.49 -10.25 -8.38
#